data_AF-A0A2P5NLP7-F1
#
_entry.id   AF-A0A2P5NLP7-F1
#
_cell.length_a   1.000
_cell.length_b   1.000
_cell.length_c   1.000
_cell.angle_alpha   90.00
_cell.angle_beta   90.00
_cell.angle_gamma   90.00
#
_symmetry.space_group_name_H-M   'P 1'
#
loop_
_entity.id
_entity.type
_entity.pdbx_description
1 polymer ?
#
loop_
_entity_poly.entity_id
_entity_poly.type
_entity_poly.pdbx_seq_one_letter_code
_entity_poly.pdbx_strand_id
1 'polypeptide(L)'
;MWRVFAETAVLFLTPFVAYALFHALQRRWPFVAELWHGRILSLLTIAGLVTAIAGVVTLGLTGREQGGYVPAHVENGKLVPGHFE
;
A
#
# COMPACT_ATOMS: atom_id res chain seq x y z
N MET A 1 12.39 12.77 -11.05
CA MET A 1 12.83 11.80 -10.03
C MET A 1 12.46 12.23 -8.61
N TRP A 2 12.79 13.44 -8.16
CA TRP A 2 12.41 13.98 -6.84
C TRP A 2 10.93 13.77 -6.45
N ARG A 3 9.99 13.99 -7.39
CA ARG A 3 8.56 13.79 -7.17
C ARG A 3 8.19 12.38 -6.67
N VAL A 4 8.78 11.34 -7.27
CA VAL A 4 8.48 9.93 -6.92
C VAL A 4 8.98 9.62 -5.50
N PHE A 5 10.16 10.13 -5.15
CA PHE A 5 10.69 10.01 -3.80
C PHE A 5 9.80 10.74 -2.78
N ALA A 6 9.33 11.95 -3.11
CA ALA A 6 8.42 12.70 -2.25
C ALA A 6 7.08 11.99 -2.07
N GLU A 7 6.45 11.51 -3.14
CA GLU A 7 5.18 10.76 -3.08
C GLU A 7 5.32 9.48 -2.24
N THR A 8 6.39 8.72 -2.48
CA THR A 8 6.67 7.47 -1.74
C THR A 8 6.93 7.76 -0.26
N ALA A 9 7.75 8.78 0.04
CA ALA A 9 8.03 9.18 1.41
C ALA A 9 6.78 9.64 2.15
N VAL A 10 5.90 10.42 1.50
CA VAL A 10 4.64 10.87 2.10
C VAL A 10 3.73 9.69 2.38
N LEU A 11 3.50 8.79 1.42
CA LEU A 11 2.66 7.61 1.62
C LEU A 11 3.21 6.69 2.72
N PHE A 12 4.53 6.49 2.74
CA PHE A 12 5.19 5.69 3.77
C PHE A 12 5.12 6.31 5.16
N LEU A 13 5.35 7.62 5.28
CA LEU A 13 5.38 8.32 6.57
C LEU A 13 3.98 8.58 7.13
N THR A 14 2.95 8.60 6.30
CA THR A 14 1.55 8.88 6.69
C THR A 14 1.08 8.11 7.92
N PRO A 15 1.18 6.76 8.00
CA PRO A 15 0.73 6.01 9.19
C PRO A 15 1.51 6.40 10.46
N PHE A 16 2.82 6.68 10.35
CA PHE A 16 3.65 7.07 11.49
C PHE A 16 3.29 8.47 11.99
N VAL A 17 3.10 9.42 11.08
CA VAL A 17 2.68 10.79 11.42
C VAL A 17 1.29 10.78 12.03
N ALA A 18 0.34 10.02 11.46
CA ALA A 18 -1.00 9.88 12.01
C ALA A 18 -0.97 9.29 13.44
N TYR A 19 -0.15 8.27 13.68
CA TYR A 19 0.01 7.67 15.00
C TYR A 19 0.65 8.65 16.01
N ALA A 20 1.69 9.38 15.61
CA ALA A 20 2.33 10.40 16.43
C ALA A 20 1.35 11.53 16.80
N LEU A 21 0.54 12.00 15.85
CA LEU A 21 -0.48 13.02 16.07
C LEU A 21 -1.57 12.54 17.02
N PHE A 22 -2.05 11.30 16.86
CA PHE A 22 -3.05 10.69 17.75
C PHE A 22 -2.59 10.67 19.22
N HIS A 23 -1.33 10.30 19.46
CA HIS A 23 -0.74 10.29 20.80
C HIS A 23 -0.44 11.69 21.34
N ALA A 24 0.04 12.60 20.49
CA ALA A 24 0.25 13.99 20.85
C ALA A 24 -1.06 14.65 21.33
N LEU A 25 -2.18 14.39 20.65
CA LEU A 25 -3.50 14.85 21.06
C LEU A 25 -3.93 14.26 22.42
N GLN A 26 -3.57 13.01 22.70
CA GLN A 26 -3.88 12.38 23.98
C GLN A 26 -3.01 12.87 25.14
N ARG A 27 -1.96 13.68 24.87
CA ARG A 27 -0.94 14.09 25.88
C ARG A 27 -0.35 12.91 26.65
N ARG A 28 -0.34 11.72 26.03
CA ARG A 28 0.19 10.49 26.61
C ARG A 28 1.56 10.23 26.02
N TRP A 29 2.52 9.88 26.88
CA TRP A 29 3.81 9.41 26.41
C TRP A 29 3.60 8.03 25.76
N PRO A 30 3.90 7.86 24.46
CA PRO A 30 3.57 6.62 23.74
C PRO A 30 4.45 5.43 24.14
N PHE A 31 5.54 5.68 24.86
CA PHE A 31 6.54 4.67 25.23
C PHE A 31 6.35 4.08 26.63
N VAL A 32 5.15 4.20 27.22
CA VAL A 32 4.85 3.57 28.52
C VAL A 32 4.28 2.17 28.27
N ALA A 33 4.90 1.13 28.82
CA ALA A 33 4.55 -0.28 28.59
C ALA A 33 3.06 -0.59 28.86
N GLU A 34 2.44 0.14 29.77
CA GLU A 34 1.03 0.01 30.17
C GLU A 34 0.04 0.30 29.02
N LEU A 35 0.45 1.08 28.02
CA LEU A 35 -0.33 1.39 26.82
C LEU A 35 -0.26 0.27 25.76
N TRP A 36 0.64 -0.69 25.92
CA TRP A 36 0.91 -1.77 24.96
C TRP A 36 0.30 -3.11 25.41
N HIS A 37 -0.86 -3.07 26.07
CA HIS A 37 -1.55 -4.28 26.50
C HIS A 37 -2.23 -4.99 25.30
N GLY A 38 -2.38 -6.32 25.41
CA GLY A 38 -2.81 -7.20 24.30
C GLY A 38 -4.01 -6.70 23.50
N ARG A 39 -5.03 -6.12 24.16
CA ARG A 39 -6.20 -5.54 23.46
C ARG A 39 -5.82 -4.46 22.43
N ILE A 40 -4.93 -3.54 22.76
CA ILE A 40 -4.53 -2.44 21.88
C ILE A 40 -3.72 -2.99 20.71
N LEU A 41 -2.78 -3.89 20.98
CA LEU A 41 -2.00 -4.59 19.95
C LEU A 41 -2.90 -5.35 18.96
N SER A 42 -3.89 -6.08 19.46
CA SER A 42 -4.86 -6.79 18.60
C SER A 42 -5.67 -5.83 17.73
N LEU A 43 -6.16 -4.72 18.29
CA LEU A 43 -6.92 -3.73 17.53
C LEU A 43 -6.06 -3.07 16.43
N LEU A 44 -4.82 -2.69 16.73
CA LEU A 44 -3.87 -2.15 15.75
C LEU A 44 -3.57 -3.16 14.64
N THR A 45 -3.41 -4.44 15.00
CA THR A 45 -3.15 -5.52 14.04
C THR A 45 -4.36 -5.72 13.12
N ILE A 46 -5.57 -5.76 13.68
CA ILE A 46 -6.82 -5.88 12.90
C ILE A 46 -6.99 -4.67 11.98
N ALA A 47 -6.74 -3.45 12.47
CA ALA A 47 -6.82 -2.24 11.65
C ALA A 47 -5.82 -2.27 10.48
N GLY A 48 -4.59 -2.73 10.74
CA GLY A 48 -3.58 -2.94 9.70
C GLY A 48 -4.02 -3.96 8.65
N LEU A 49 -4.54 -5.12 9.10
CA LEU A 49 -5.08 -6.16 8.22
C LEU A 49 -6.24 -5.66 7.35
N VAL A 50 -7.21 -4.97 7.95
CA VAL A 50 -8.35 -4.38 7.23
C VAL A 50 -7.86 -3.39 6.18
N THR A 51 -6.89 -2.54 6.53
CA THR A 51 -6.30 -1.57 5.59
C THR A 51 -5.59 -2.27 4.44
N ALA A 52 -4.81 -3.33 4.72
CA ALA A 52 -4.13 -4.11 3.69
C ALA A 52 -5.12 -4.82 2.75
N ILE A 53 -6.15 -5.46 3.30
CA ILE A 53 -7.21 -6.12 2.52
C ILE A 53 -7.93 -5.09 1.65
N ALA A 54 -8.33 -3.95 2.22
CA ALA A 54 -8.98 -2.88 1.47
C ALA A 54 -8.09 -2.37 0.34
N GLY A 55 -6.79 -2.21 0.58
CA GLY A 55 -5.82 -1.84 -0.44
C GLY A 55 -5.76 -2.84 -1.59
N VAL A 56 -5.61 -4.14 -1.28
CA VAL A 56 -5.57 -5.21 -2.29
C VAL A 56 -6.88 -5.29 -3.08
N VAL A 57 -8.03 -5.23 -2.42
CA VAL A 57 -9.34 -5.24 -3.07
C VAL A 57 -9.49 -4.02 -3.99
N THR A 58 -9.13 -2.83 -3.50
CA THR A 58 -9.21 -1.61 -4.31
C THR A 58 -8.31 -1.71 -5.54
N LEU A 59 -7.07 -2.18 -5.39
CA LEU A 59 -6.16 -2.40 -6.52
C LEU A 59 -6.68 -3.45 -7.50
N GLY A 60 -7.30 -4.52 -7.02
CA GLY A 60 -7.92 -5.53 -7.88
C GLY A 60 -9.12 -5.00 -8.66
N LEU A 61 -9.94 -4.13 -8.05
CA LEU A 61 -11.14 -3.56 -8.67
C LEU A 61 -10.86 -2.34 -9.56
N THR A 62 -9.78 -1.61 -9.30
CA THR A 62 -9.40 -0.38 -10.02
C THR A 62 -8.17 -0.54 -10.91
N GLY A 63 -7.57 -1.73 -10.90
CA GLY A 63 -6.47 -2.10 -11.78
C GLY A 63 -6.88 -1.83 -13.22
N ARG A 64 -6.03 -1.09 -13.95
CA ARG A 64 -6.24 -0.87 -15.37
C ARG A 64 -6.09 -2.23 -16.05
N GLU A 65 -7.21 -2.78 -16.52
CA GLU A 65 -7.26 -3.88 -17.48
C GLU A 65 -6.45 -3.43 -18.70
N GLN A 66 -5.13 -3.68 -18.72
CA GLN A 66 -4.34 -3.56 -19.94
C GLN A 66 -4.54 -4.80 -20.81
N GLY A 67 -5.53 -5.63 -20.49
CA GLY A 67 -5.75 -6.91 -21.13
C GLY A 67 -4.57 -7.87 -20.94
N GLY A 68 -4.60 -8.99 -21.64
CA GLY A 68 -3.54 -9.98 -21.60
C GLY A 68 -2.29 -9.46 -22.31
N TYR A 69 -1.11 -9.72 -21.75
CA TYR A 69 0.11 -9.52 -22.52
C TYR A 69 0.22 -10.62 -23.59
N VAL A 70 0.16 -10.23 -24.85
CA VAL A 70 0.45 -11.08 -25.99
C VAL A 70 1.96 -11.07 -26.21
N PRO A 71 2.66 -12.21 -26.03
CA PRO A 71 4.10 -12.26 -26.24
C PRO A 71 4.49 -11.98 -27.69
N ALA A 72 5.71 -11.50 -27.89
CA ALA A 72 6.28 -11.39 -29.22
C ALA A 72 6.33 -12.78 -29.87
N HIS A 73 5.82 -12.89 -31.08
CA HIS A 73 5.74 -14.14 -31.83
C HIS A 73 6.13 -13.90 -33.29
N VAL A 74 6.50 -14.97 -33.98
CA VAL A 74 6.86 -14.90 -35.40
C VAL A 74 5.71 -15.46 -36.19
N GLU A 75 5.16 -14.64 -37.10
CA GLU A 75 4.06 -15.01 -37.97
C GLU A 75 4.52 -14.82 -39.42
N ASN A 76 4.46 -15.88 -40.23
CA ASN A 76 4.93 -15.88 -41.63
C ASN A 76 6.37 -15.35 -41.83
N GLY A 77 7.27 -15.67 -40.90
CA GLY A 77 8.67 -15.25 -40.94
C GLY A 77 8.92 -13.79 -40.55
N LYS A 78 7.89 -13.04 -40.14
CA LYS A 78 8.01 -11.68 -39.62
C LYS A 78 7.81 -11.68 -38.10
N LEU A 79 8.68 -10.95 -37.39
CA LEU A 79 8.56 -10.76 -35.95
C LEU A 79 7.43 -9.77 -35.66
N VAL A 80 6.41 -10.21 -34.92
CA VAL A 80 5.34 -9.39 -34.38
C VAL A 80 5.70 -9.05 -32.93
N PRO A 81 5.86 -7.76 -32.58
CA PRO A 81 6.22 -7.35 -31.23
C PRO A 81 5.06 -7.62 -30.25
N GLY A 82 5.43 -7.93 -29.02
CA GLY A 82 4.46 -8.15 -27.94
C GLY A 82 3.71 -6.86 -27.61
N HIS A 83 2.44 -7.01 -27.28
CA HIS A 83 1.56 -5.91 -26.94
C HIS A 83 0.56 -6.34 -25.87
N PHE A 84 -0.12 -5.35 -25.32
CA PHE A 84 -1.19 -5.52 -24.34
C PHE A 84 -2.52 -5.40 -25.08
N GLU A 85 -3.37 -6.42 -25.02
CA GLU A 85 -4.72 -6.45 -25.64
C GLU A 85 -5.79 -6.93 -24.66
#